data_AF-A0A672KEI8-F1
#
_entry.id   AF-A0A672KEI8-F1
#
_cell.length_a   1.000
_cell.length_b   1.000
_cell.length_c   1.000
_cell.angle_alpha   90.00
_cell.angle_beta   90.00
_cell.angle_gamma   90.00
#
_symmetry.space_group_name_H-M   'P 1'
#
loop_
_entity.id
_entity.type
_entity.pdbx_description
1 polymer ?
#
loop_
_entity_poly.entity_id
_entity_poly.type
_entity_poly.pdbx_seq_one_letter_code
_entity_poly.pdbx_strand_id
1 'polypeptide(L)'
;MAEDWEAVPAVAESPEIKLFGKWSTEDVQINDISLQNPLQILVNAIINSGPREDSTRIGRAGTVRRQAVDVSPLRRVNQAIWLLCTGAREAAFRNIKTIAECLADELINAAKGSSNSYAIKKKDELERVAKSNR
;
A
#
# COMPACT_ATOMS: atom_id res chain seq x y z
N MET A 1 53.16 8.21 -24.54
CA MET A 1 51.85 8.82 -24.81
C MET A 1 50.83 7.68 -24.76
N ALA A 2 50.19 7.50 -23.61
CA ALA A 2 48.98 6.69 -23.48
C ALA A 2 48.10 7.52 -22.53
N GLU A 3 46.99 7.97 -23.08
CA GLU A 3 46.13 9.02 -22.52
C GLU A 3 45.35 8.49 -21.31
N ASP A 4 45.30 9.33 -20.30
CA ASP A 4 44.59 9.16 -19.04
C ASP A 4 43.08 9.30 -19.32
N TRP A 5 42.34 8.20 -19.45
CA TRP A 5 40.94 8.21 -19.94
C TRP A 5 39.86 7.79 -18.95
N GLU A 6 40.16 7.56 -17.67
CA GLU A 6 39.11 7.30 -16.67
C GLU A 6 38.77 8.54 -15.85
N ALA A 7 38.33 9.60 -16.53
CA ALA A 7 37.54 10.63 -15.88
C ALA A 7 36.11 10.10 -15.71
N VAL A 8 35.86 9.44 -14.60
CA VAL A 8 34.50 9.11 -14.14
C VAL A 8 33.74 10.43 -14.07
N PRO A 9 32.63 10.64 -14.82
CA PRO A 9 31.87 11.87 -14.69
C PRO A 9 31.38 11.95 -13.26
N ALA A 10 31.76 13.05 -12.57
CA ALA A 10 31.20 13.37 -11.26
C ALA A 10 29.68 13.29 -11.38
N VAL A 11 29.08 12.32 -10.68
CA VAL A 11 27.63 12.22 -10.57
C VAL A 11 27.18 13.55 -9.99
N ALA A 12 26.62 14.41 -10.82
CA ALA A 12 26.00 15.64 -10.35
C ALA A 12 24.96 15.21 -9.32
N GLU A 13 25.16 15.60 -8.06
CA GLU A 13 24.14 15.45 -7.03
C GLU A 13 22.86 16.06 -7.61
N SER A 14 21.92 15.18 -7.93
CA SER A 14 20.62 15.62 -8.44
C SER A 14 20.02 16.48 -7.32
N PRO A 15 19.48 17.68 -7.63
CA PRO A 15 18.95 18.55 -6.59
C PRO A 15 17.90 17.78 -5.79
N GLU A 16 18.00 17.80 -4.46
CA GLU A 16 17.13 17.03 -3.56
C GLU A 16 15.65 17.30 -3.88
N ILE A 17 14.97 16.31 -4.48
CA ILE A 17 13.59 16.46 -4.92
C ILE A 17 12.67 16.26 -3.72
N LYS A 18 12.16 17.37 -3.17
CA LYS A 18 11.20 17.34 -2.05
C LYS A 18 9.77 17.30 -2.53
N LEU A 19 9.05 16.25 -2.15
CA LEU A 19 7.61 16.18 -2.38
C LEU A 19 6.90 17.23 -1.50
N PHE A 20 5.95 17.96 -2.10
CA PHE A 20 5.24 19.08 -1.48
C PHE A 20 6.17 20.17 -0.90
N GLY A 21 7.44 20.25 -1.37
CA GLY A 21 8.45 21.19 -0.87
C GLY A 21 8.87 20.97 0.58
N LYS A 22 8.47 19.85 1.21
CA LYS A 22 8.70 19.58 2.64
C LYS A 22 9.24 18.19 2.93
N TRP A 23 8.77 17.18 2.20
CA TRP A 23 9.06 15.79 2.50
C TRP A 23 10.11 15.24 1.53
N SER A 24 11.23 14.77 2.07
CA SER A 24 12.24 14.09 1.24
C SER A 24 11.71 12.74 0.75
N THR A 25 12.09 12.36 -0.47
CA THR A 25 11.83 11.04 -1.06
C THR A 25 12.98 10.07 -0.84
N GLU A 26 14.11 10.55 -0.33
CA GLU A 26 15.34 9.78 -0.12
C GLU A 26 15.39 9.23 1.31
N ASP A 27 15.99 8.04 1.45
CA ASP A 27 16.17 7.27 2.69
C ASP A 27 14.95 7.20 3.61
N VAL A 28 14.02 6.36 3.19
CA VAL A 28 12.89 5.96 4.02
C VAL A 28 13.30 4.89 5.05
N GLN A 29 14.17 5.28 5.98
CA GLN A 29 14.66 4.45 7.09
C GLN A 29 13.87 4.74 8.38
N ILE A 30 13.56 3.67 9.12
CA ILE A 30 12.70 3.67 10.32
C ILE A 30 13.59 3.71 11.56
N ASN A 31 13.50 4.75 12.38
CA ASN A 31 14.10 4.74 13.72
C ASN A 31 13.15 5.18 14.85
N ASP A 32 12.08 5.95 14.60
CA ASP A 32 11.11 6.32 15.66
C ASP A 32 9.69 6.61 15.13
N ILE A 33 8.66 6.27 15.89
CA ILE A 33 7.23 6.18 15.48
C ILE A 33 6.55 7.57 15.43
N SER A 34 7.08 8.57 16.16
CA SER A 34 6.48 9.91 16.30
C SER A 34 6.87 10.91 15.19
N LEU A 35 7.95 10.63 14.45
CA LEU A 35 8.54 11.50 13.42
C LEU A 35 8.59 10.82 12.03
N GLN A 36 7.79 9.78 11.82
CA GLN A 36 7.79 9.05 10.55
C GLN A 36 7.36 9.93 9.38
N ASN A 37 8.14 9.87 8.31
CA ASN A 37 7.79 10.46 7.02
C ASN A 37 6.41 9.93 6.59
N PRO A 38 5.41 10.79 6.32
CA PRO A 38 4.08 10.36 5.87
C PRO A 38 4.12 9.49 4.61
N LEU A 39 5.13 9.65 3.76
CA LEU A 39 5.34 8.81 2.60
C LEU A 39 5.67 7.37 2.99
N GLN A 40 6.42 7.17 4.07
CA GLN A 40 6.70 5.83 4.57
C GLN A 40 5.47 5.15 5.13
N ILE A 41 4.64 5.90 5.85
CA ILE A 41 3.38 5.38 6.39
C ILE A 41 2.48 4.92 5.23
N LEU A 42 2.40 5.71 4.16
CA LEU A 42 1.66 5.35 2.95
C LEU A 42 2.20 4.05 2.32
N VAL A 43 3.52 3.94 2.14
CA VAL A 43 4.14 2.74 1.56
C VAL A 43 3.87 1.51 2.43
N ASN A 44 4.07 1.61 3.74
CA ASN A 44 3.79 0.53 4.69
C ASN A 44 2.31 0.13 4.68
N ALA A 45 1.40 1.10 4.63
CA ALA A 45 -0.04 0.85 4.55
C ALA A 45 -0.40 0.06 3.28
N ILE A 46 0.17 0.41 2.12
CA ILE A 46 -0.06 -0.29 0.85
C ILE A 46 0.48 -1.72 0.91
N ILE A 47 1.70 -1.91 1.42
CA ILE A 47 2.33 -3.23 1.57
C ILE A 47 1.48 -4.15 2.45
N ASN A 48 0.96 -3.62 3.56
CA ASN A 48 0.18 -4.41 4.51
C ASN A 48 -1.24 -4.71 4.01
N SER A 49 -1.85 -3.79 3.25
CA SER A 49 -3.24 -3.89 2.80
C SER A 49 -3.45 -4.72 1.53
N GLY A 50 -2.39 -5.01 0.77
CA GLY A 50 -2.49 -5.79 -0.46
C GLY A 50 -2.74 -7.29 -0.22
N PRO A 51 -3.85 -7.88 -0.70
CA PRO A 51 -4.12 -9.31 -0.53
C PRO A 51 -3.20 -10.16 -1.41
N ARG A 52 -2.64 -11.24 -0.86
CA ARG A 52 -1.71 -12.13 -1.55
C ARG A 52 -2.42 -13.21 -2.37
N GLU A 53 -3.52 -13.72 -1.82
CA GLU A 53 -4.37 -14.73 -2.43
C GLU A 53 -5.80 -14.18 -2.55
N ASP A 54 -6.49 -14.55 -3.63
CA ASP A 54 -7.90 -14.22 -3.85
C ASP A 54 -8.62 -15.46 -4.40
N SER A 55 -9.95 -15.46 -4.33
CA SER A 55 -10.76 -16.56 -4.86
C SER A 55 -11.39 -16.17 -6.20
N THR A 56 -11.11 -16.93 -7.25
CA THR A 56 -11.75 -16.73 -8.56
C THR A 56 -12.84 -17.75 -8.79
N ARG A 57 -13.83 -17.32 -9.57
CA ARG A 57 -14.96 -18.15 -9.96
C ARG A 57 -14.53 -19.04 -11.14
N ILE A 58 -14.46 -20.36 -10.92
CA ILE A 58 -14.10 -21.34 -11.95
C ILE A 58 -15.27 -22.30 -12.17
N GLY A 59 -15.62 -22.54 -13.43
CA GLY A 59 -16.68 -23.47 -13.82
C GLY A 59 -17.28 -23.12 -15.17
N ARG A 60 -18.11 -24.02 -15.69
CA ARG A 60 -18.87 -23.81 -16.94
C ARG A 60 -20.35 -23.95 -16.63
N ALA A 61 -21.15 -22.99 -17.11
CA ALA A 61 -22.60 -22.97 -16.93
C ALA A 61 -23.04 -23.11 -15.45
N GLY A 62 -23.89 -24.10 -15.14
CA GLY A 62 -24.58 -24.24 -13.85
C GLY A 62 -23.74 -24.76 -12.67
N THR A 63 -22.51 -25.24 -12.91
CA THR A 63 -21.63 -25.69 -11.83
C THR A 63 -20.43 -24.77 -11.74
N VAL A 64 -20.44 -23.93 -10.70
CA VAL A 64 -19.45 -22.90 -10.45
C VAL A 64 -18.90 -23.10 -9.04
N ARG A 65 -17.57 -23.19 -8.93
CA ARG A 65 -16.86 -23.24 -7.65
C ARG A 65 -15.91 -22.05 -7.52
N ARG A 66 -15.50 -21.75 -6.30
CA ARG A 66 -14.40 -20.81 -6.06
C ARG A 66 -13.09 -21.58 -6.00
N GLN A 67 -12.05 -21.04 -6.60
CA GLN A 67 -10.69 -21.58 -6.55
C GLN A 67 -9.76 -20.49 -6.05
N ALA A 68 -8.89 -20.83 -5.10
CA ALA A 68 -7.82 -19.95 -4.67
C ALA A 68 -6.80 -19.73 -5.81
N VAL A 69 -6.44 -18.47 -6.06
CA VAL A 69 -5.41 -18.06 -7.02
C VAL A 69 -4.54 -16.96 -6.43
N ASP A 70 -3.29 -16.91 -6.86
CA ASP A 70 -2.36 -15.85 -6.47
C ASP A 70 -2.70 -14.51 -7.14
N VAL A 71 -2.44 -13.41 -6.43
CA VAL A 71 -2.70 -12.05 -6.92
C VAL A 71 -1.42 -11.41 -7.46
N SER A 72 -1.49 -10.83 -8.67
CA SER A 72 -0.32 -10.14 -9.26
C SER A 72 0.12 -8.93 -8.42
N PRO A 73 1.42 -8.59 -8.37
CA PRO A 73 1.91 -7.45 -7.59
C PRO A 73 1.22 -6.13 -7.92
N LEU A 74 0.93 -5.88 -9.20
CA LEU A 74 0.19 -4.70 -9.63
C LEU A 74 -1.26 -4.70 -9.12
N ARG A 75 -1.93 -5.86 -9.17
CA ARG A 75 -3.30 -5.99 -8.63
C ARG A 75 -3.33 -5.78 -7.13
N ARG A 76 -2.30 -6.22 -6.38
CA ARG A 76 -2.20 -5.96 -4.93
C ARG A 76 -2.15 -4.47 -4.63
N VAL A 77 -1.32 -3.71 -5.35
CA VAL A 77 -1.19 -2.26 -5.17
C VAL A 77 -2.51 -1.56 -5.50
N ASN A 78 -3.13 -1.89 -6.65
CA ASN A 78 -4.39 -1.30 -7.07
C ASN A 78 -5.52 -1.59 -6.06
N GLN A 79 -5.60 -2.83 -5.59
CA GLN A 79 -6.60 -3.25 -4.61
C GLN A 79 -6.38 -2.58 -3.25
N ALA A 80 -5.14 -2.46 -2.79
CA ALA A 80 -4.80 -1.79 -1.55
C ALA A 80 -5.23 -0.31 -1.55
N ILE A 81 -4.88 0.43 -2.62
CA ILE A 81 -5.27 1.84 -2.77
C ILE A 81 -6.79 1.97 -2.79
N TRP A 82 -7.48 1.11 -3.54
CA TRP A 82 -8.94 1.12 -3.62
C TRP A 82 -9.60 0.85 -2.27
N LEU A 83 -9.12 -0.14 -1.51
CA LEU A 83 -9.65 -0.47 -0.18
C LEU A 83 -9.43 0.66 0.84
N LEU A 84 -8.24 1.28 0.84
CA LEU A 84 -7.92 2.40 1.73
C LEU A 84 -8.80 3.63 1.44
N CYS A 85 -8.95 4.00 0.16
CA CYS A 85 -9.82 5.11 -0.23
C CYS A 85 -11.30 4.82 0.06
N THR A 86 -11.75 3.58 -0.11
CA THR A 86 -13.12 3.18 0.18
C THR A 86 -13.39 3.26 1.69
N GLY A 87 -12.50 2.70 2.52
CA GLY A 87 -12.62 2.77 3.98
C GLY A 87 -12.62 4.21 4.50
N ALA A 88 -11.72 5.06 4.01
CA ALA A 88 -11.67 6.47 4.38
C ALA A 88 -12.95 7.24 3.99
N ARG A 89 -13.48 6.96 2.79
CA ARG A 89 -14.74 7.58 2.31
C ARG A 89 -15.94 7.15 3.15
N GLU A 90 -16.06 5.86 3.46
CA GLU A 90 -17.14 5.33 4.29
C GLU A 90 -17.06 5.88 5.73
N ALA A 91 -15.86 5.97 6.31
CA ALA A 91 -15.64 6.50 7.65
C ALA A 91 -15.93 8.02 7.77
N ALA A 92 -15.74 8.77 6.68
CA ALA A 92 -16.03 10.21 6.63
C ALA A 92 -17.51 10.53 6.34
N PHE A 93 -18.27 9.58 5.80
CA PHE A 93 -19.66 9.83 5.43
C PHE A 93 -20.55 10.02 6.67
N ARG A 94 -21.25 11.16 6.74
CA ARG A 94 -22.08 11.56 7.90
C ARG A 94 -21.31 11.60 9.23
N ASN A 95 -20.02 11.90 9.17
CA ASN A 95 -19.15 12.05 10.34
C ASN A 95 -18.72 13.52 10.50
N ILE A 96 -18.36 13.91 11.72
CA ILE A 96 -17.83 15.24 12.05
C ILE A 96 -16.37 15.34 11.58
N LYS A 97 -15.64 14.22 11.61
CA LYS A 97 -14.25 14.15 11.11
C LYS A 97 -14.20 14.45 9.62
N THR A 98 -13.20 15.22 9.22
CA THR A 98 -12.93 15.50 7.81
C THR A 98 -12.39 14.27 7.09
N ILE A 99 -12.53 14.25 5.75
CA ILE A 99 -11.95 13.15 4.95
C ILE A 99 -10.44 13.01 5.12
N ALA A 100 -9.73 14.11 5.40
CA ALA A 100 -8.29 14.09 5.62
C ALA A 100 -7.92 13.37 6.92
N GLU A 101 -8.67 13.63 8.01
CA GLU A 101 -8.48 12.94 9.29
C GLU A 101 -8.83 11.46 9.20
N CYS A 102 -9.96 11.12 8.57
CA CYS A 102 -10.35 9.72 8.36
C CYS A 102 -9.33 8.96 7.52
N LEU A 103 -8.76 9.61 6.48
CA LEU A 103 -7.72 9.00 5.66
C LEU A 103 -6.41 8.82 6.44
N ALA A 104 -6.01 9.82 7.23
CA ALA A 104 -4.82 9.73 8.08
C ALA A 104 -4.94 8.59 9.10
N ASP A 105 -6.08 8.49 9.78
CA ASP A 105 -6.38 7.41 10.72
C ASP A 105 -6.33 6.04 10.02
N GLU A 106 -6.91 5.91 8.82
CA GLU A 106 -6.91 4.67 8.04
C GLU A 106 -5.48 4.26 7.64
N LEU A 107 -4.66 5.20 7.16
CA LEU A 107 -3.26 4.95 6.78
C LEU A 107 -2.38 4.54 7.97
N ILE A 108 -2.51 5.22 9.12
CA ILE A 108 -1.74 4.89 10.32
C ILE A 108 -2.12 3.50 10.83
N ASN A 109 -3.42 3.17 10.84
CA ASN A 109 -3.89 1.85 11.27
C ASN A 109 -3.46 0.74 10.31
N ALA A 110 -3.54 0.97 9.00
CA ALA A 110 -3.09 0.01 7.98
C ALA A 110 -1.56 -0.20 8.03
N ALA A 111 -0.78 0.85 8.21
CA ALA A 111 0.67 0.76 8.35
C ALA A 111 1.11 -0.07 9.57
N LYS A 112 0.34 -0.02 10.67
CA LYS A 112 0.54 -0.87 11.85
C LYS A 112 0.02 -2.29 11.69
N GLY A 113 -0.70 -2.60 10.61
CA GLY A 113 -1.37 -3.90 10.43
C GLY A 113 -2.53 -4.10 11.41
N SER A 114 -3.14 -3.02 11.90
CA SER A 114 -4.24 -3.09 12.85
C SER A 114 -5.54 -3.52 12.18
N SER A 115 -6.26 -4.43 12.82
CA SER A 115 -7.64 -4.82 12.44
C SER A 115 -8.66 -3.69 12.62
N ASN A 116 -8.25 -2.52 13.11
CA ASN A 116 -9.11 -1.33 13.11
C ASN A 116 -9.31 -0.76 11.70
N SER A 117 -8.30 -0.91 10.82
CA SER A 117 -8.39 -0.47 9.42
C SER A 117 -9.40 -1.31 8.63
N TYR A 118 -10.19 -0.63 7.82
CA TYR A 118 -11.10 -1.27 6.86
C TYR A 118 -10.32 -2.12 5.85
N ALA A 119 -9.22 -1.59 5.33
CA ALA A 119 -8.42 -2.26 4.30
C ALA A 119 -7.83 -3.58 4.79
N ILE A 120 -7.28 -3.62 6.02
CA ILE A 120 -6.74 -4.84 6.63
C ILE A 120 -7.86 -5.87 6.85
N LYS A 121 -9.00 -5.45 7.43
CA LYS A 121 -10.15 -6.34 7.64
C LYS A 121 -10.64 -6.99 6.33
N LYS A 122 -10.72 -6.21 5.25
CA LYS A 122 -11.15 -6.73 3.95
C LYS A 122 -10.12 -7.63 3.29
N LYS A 123 -8.84 -7.30 3.41
CA LYS A 123 -7.75 -8.16 2.95
C LYS A 123 -7.78 -9.52 3.67
N ASP A 124 -7.86 -9.52 4.99
CA ASP A 124 -7.88 -10.76 5.78
C ASP A 124 -9.13 -11.60 5.48
N GLU A 125 -10.27 -10.94 5.24
CA GLU A 125 -11.50 -11.61 4.79
C GLU A 125 -11.30 -12.33 3.44
N LEU A 126 -10.68 -11.65 2.46
CA LEU A 126 -10.40 -12.22 1.14
C LEU A 126 -9.42 -13.40 1.22
N GLU A 127 -8.32 -13.24 1.95
CA GLU A 127 -7.31 -14.29 2.12
C GLU A 127 -7.88 -15.50 2.88
N ARG A 128 -8.76 -15.27 3.86
CA ARG A 128 -9.49 -16.35 4.55
C ARG A 128 -10.40 -17.13 3.61
N VAL A 129 -11.10 -16.43 2.71
CA VAL A 129 -11.96 -17.08 1.71
C VAL A 129 -11.12 -17.85 0.70
N ALA A 130 -9.99 -17.31 0.26
CA ALA A 130 -9.06 -18.03 -0.62
C ALA A 130 -8.55 -19.31 0.05
N LYS A 131 -8.08 -19.23 1.30
CA LYS A 131 -7.61 -20.39 2.08
C LYS A 131 -8.66 -21.49 2.24
N SER A 132 -9.94 -21.11 2.38
CA SER A 132 -11.05 -22.07 2.50
C SER A 132 -11.36 -22.82 1.20
N ASN A 133 -10.95 -22.28 0.05
CA ASN A 133 -11.21 -22.84 -1.28
C ASN A 133 -9.94 -23.37 -1.95
N ARG A 134 -8.90 -23.63 -1.13
CA ARG A 134 -7.65 -24.22 -1.55
C ARG A 134 -7.74 -25.74 -1.60
#